data_AF-A0A9D7ZV87-F1
#
_entry.id   AF-A0A9D7ZV87-F1
#
_cell.length_a   1.000
_cell.length_b   1.000
_cell.length_c   1.000
_cell.angle_alpha   90.00
_cell.angle_beta   90.00
_cell.angle_gamma   90.00
#
_symmetry.space_group_name_H-M   'P 1'
#
loop_
_entity.id
_entity.type
_entity.pdbx_description
1 polymer ?
#
loop_
_entity_poly.entity_id
_entity_poly.type
_entity_poly.pdbx_seq_one_letter_code
_entity_poly.pdbx_strand_id
1 'polypeptide(L)'
;MARISINKSNFTAGEISPRLLGRGDLRAYANGASTLTNVFIHPTGGLSRRAGLRYLDTARGDGRLVGFEFNANQIYLLVFTDSHVD
;
A
#
# COMPACT_ATOMS: atom_id res chain seq x y z
N MET A 1 22.62 24.62 22.00
CA MET A 1 21.43 23.75 22.13
C MET A 1 21.86 22.31 21.81
N ALA A 2 21.45 21.33 22.62
CA ALA A 2 21.75 19.92 22.36
C ALA A 2 20.85 19.36 21.24
N ARG A 3 21.42 18.67 20.26
CA ARG A 3 20.68 18.04 19.16
C ARG A 3 20.14 16.69 19.63
N ILE A 4 18.82 16.57 19.78
CA ILE A 4 18.15 15.30 20.11
C ILE A 4 17.85 14.57 18.80
N SER A 5 18.28 13.31 18.71
CA SER A 5 17.94 12.39 17.62
C SER A 5 16.93 11.37 18.12
N ILE A 6 15.70 11.43 17.62
CA ILE A 6 14.65 10.49 17.98
C ILE A 6 14.67 9.35 16.96
N ASN A 7 15.05 8.15 17.41
CA ASN A 7 15.05 6.96 16.57
C ASN A 7 13.65 6.33 16.55
N LYS A 8 13.13 6.10 15.34
CA LYS A 8 11.87 5.39 15.12
C LYS A 8 12.13 4.15 14.29
N SER A 9 11.97 2.98 14.90
CA SER A 9 12.30 1.68 14.30
C SER A 9 11.07 0.84 13.93
N ASN A 10 9.87 1.32 14.25
CA ASN A 10 8.62 0.58 14.06
C ASN A 10 7.58 1.42 13.31
N PHE A 11 7.00 0.82 12.26
CA PHE A 11 5.98 1.39 11.40
C PHE A 11 4.73 0.48 11.26
N THR A 12 4.53 -0.48 12.18
CA THR A 12 3.40 -1.43 12.09
C THR A 12 2.01 -0.78 12.10
N ALA A 13 1.87 0.46 12.61
CA ALA A 13 0.60 1.18 12.58
C ALA A 13 0.29 1.82 11.21
N GLY A 14 1.23 1.78 10.26
CA GLY A 14 1.08 2.29 8.91
C GLY A 14 0.99 3.81 8.81
N GLU A 15 0.32 4.27 7.75
CA GLU A 15 0.07 5.70 7.54
C GLU A 15 -1.06 6.15 8.47
N ILE A 16 -0.74 7.10 9.35
CA ILE A 16 -1.70 7.60 10.33
C ILE A 16 -2.52 8.76 9.75
N SER A 17 -3.81 8.78 10.09
CA SER A 17 -4.69 9.89 9.69
C SER A 17 -4.16 11.23 10.21
N PRO A 18 -4.25 12.32 9.42
CA PRO A 18 -3.95 13.67 9.90
C PRO A 18 -4.74 14.08 11.15
N ARG A 19 -5.89 13.46 11.43
CA ARG A 19 -6.68 13.69 12.65
C ARG A 19 -6.01 13.18 13.93
N LEU A 20 -4.98 12.34 13.81
CA LEU A 20 -4.19 11.81 14.94
C LEU A 20 -2.96 12.68 15.25
N LEU A 21 -2.75 13.77 14.51
CA LEU A 21 -1.67 14.72 14.80
C LEU A 21 -1.82 15.27 16.23
N GLY A 22 -0.71 15.31 16.97
CA GLY A 22 -0.69 15.74 18.37
C GLY A 22 -1.14 14.70 19.39
N ARG A 23 -1.68 13.54 18.97
CA ARG A 23 -2.06 12.43 19.86
C ARG A 23 -0.87 11.54 20.20
N GLY A 24 0.16 12.12 20.81
CA GLY A 24 1.36 11.42 21.24
C GLY A 24 1.12 10.31 22.27
N ASP A 25 -0.04 10.34 22.93
CA ASP A 25 -0.52 9.31 23.86
C ASP A 25 -0.88 7.99 23.15
N LEU A 26 -1.24 8.04 21.86
CA LEU A 26 -1.66 6.85 21.12
C LEU A 26 -0.47 6.04 20.64
N ARG A 27 -0.50 4.72 20.89
CA ARG A 27 0.51 3.78 20.36
C ARG A 27 0.64 3.83 18.84
N ALA A 28 -0.47 4.07 18.13
CA ALA A 28 -0.47 4.24 16.67
C ALA A 28 0.37 5.45 16.23
N TYR A 29 0.37 6.54 17.00
CA TYR A 29 1.20 7.71 16.72
C TYR A 29 2.70 7.39 16.90
N ALA A 30 3.04 6.67 17.96
CA ALA A 30 4.39 6.22 18.24
C ALA A 30 4.92 5.25 17.16
N ASN A 31 4.09 4.37 16.62
CA ASN A 31 4.49 3.29 15.69
C ASN A 31 4.00 3.48 14.23
N GLY A 32 3.53 4.67 13.87
CA GLY A 32 3.04 4.99 12.52
C GLY A 32 3.82 6.12 11.86
N ALA A 33 3.58 6.38 10.58
CA ALA A 33 4.19 7.48 9.84
C ALA A 33 3.11 8.40 9.26
N SER A 34 3.44 9.68 9.06
CA SER A 34 2.52 10.64 8.44
C SER A 34 2.23 10.32 6.97
N THR A 35 3.18 9.68 6.28
CA THR A 35 3.05 9.29 4.87
C THR A 35 3.87 8.04 4.60
N LEU A 36 3.28 7.06 3.93
CA LEU A 36 3.93 5.84 3.45
C LEU A 36 3.54 5.60 1.99
N THR A 37 4.49 5.78 1.07
CA THR A 37 4.23 5.63 -0.36
C THR A 37 5.11 4.54 -0.94
N ASN A 38 4.51 3.61 -1.69
CA ASN A 38 5.21 2.53 -2.39
C ASN A 38 6.11 1.67 -1.47
N VAL A 39 5.62 1.34 -0.27
CA VAL A 39 6.30 0.47 0.69
C VAL A 39 5.38 -0.63 1.21
N PHE A 40 5.96 -1.75 1.62
CA PHE A 40 5.31 -2.78 2.40
C PHE A 40 5.71 -2.66 3.86
N ILE A 41 4.72 -2.83 4.74
CA ILE A 41 4.91 -2.84 6.18
C ILE A 41 5.14 -4.28 6.61
N HIS A 42 6.24 -4.54 7.30
CA HIS A 42 6.49 -5.84 7.90
C HIS A 42 5.84 -5.91 9.28
N PRO A 43 5.21 -7.04 9.65
CA PRO A 43 4.67 -7.24 11.00
C PRO A 43 5.74 -7.11 12.11
N THR A 44 7.02 -7.28 11.78
CA THR A 44 8.16 -7.08 12.69
C THR A 44 8.54 -5.60 12.90
N GLY A 45 7.88 -4.67 12.21
CA GLY A 45 8.03 -3.22 12.38
C GLY A 45 8.80 -2.51 11.26
N GLY A 46 9.58 -3.24 10.48
CA GLY A 46 10.35 -2.68 9.36
C GLY A 46 9.48 -2.28 8.16
N LEU A 47 10.12 -1.61 7.21
CA LEU A 47 9.55 -1.26 5.90
C LEU A 47 10.45 -1.81 4.79
N SER A 48 9.86 -2.24 3.69
CA SER A 48 10.57 -2.52 2.44
C SER A 48 9.92 -1.76 1.29
N ARG A 49 10.71 -1.44 0.26
CA ARG A 49 10.17 -0.83 -0.96
C ARG A 49 9.28 -1.86 -1.68
N ARG A 50 8.12 -1.43 -2.17
CA ARG A 50 7.24 -2.24 -3.02
C ARG A 50 7.99 -2.67 -4.27
N ALA A 51 7.81 -3.92 -4.69
CA ALA A 51 8.37 -4.42 -5.93
C ALA A 51 7.91 -3.58 -7.13
N GLY A 52 8.76 -3.49 -8.16
CA GLY A 52 8.41 -2.83 -9.41
C GLY A 52 7.23 -3.51 -10.11
N LEU A 53 6.63 -2.80 -11.07
CA LEU A 53 5.63 -3.38 -11.96
C LEU A 53 6.34 -4.13 -13.10
N ARG A 54 5.79 -5.27 -13.51
CA ARG A 54 6.18 -5.98 -14.73
C ARG A 54 5.12 -5.71 -15.80
N TYR A 55 5.56 -5.38 -17.01
CA TYR A 55 4.65 -5.31 -18.17
C TYR A 55 4.09 -6.70 -18.46
N LEU A 56 2.76 -6.79 -18.60
CA LEU A 56 2.06 -8.03 -18.98
C LEU A 56 1.51 -7.91 -20.39
N ASP A 57 0.66 -6.92 -20.62
CA ASP A 57 0.06 -6.64 -21.92
C ASP A 57 -0.47 -5.20 -21.98
N THR A 58 -0.96 -4.79 -23.15
CA THR A 58 -1.61 -3.52 -23.40
C THR A 58 -3.11 -3.72 -23.57
N ALA A 59 -3.92 -3.03 -22.76
CA ALA A 59 -5.37 -3.02 -22.93
C ALA A 59 -5.76 -2.30 -24.23
N ARG A 60 -6.90 -2.69 -24.83
CA ARG A 60 -7.40 -2.09 -26.08
C ARG A 60 -7.66 -0.57 -25.98
N GLY A 61 -7.93 -0.08 -24.78
CA GLY A 61 -8.19 1.32 -24.51
C GLY A 61 -8.45 1.57 -23.03
N ASP A 62 -9.02 2.74 -22.72
CA ASP A 62 -9.42 3.07 -21.36
C ASP A 62 -10.50 2.12 -20.86
N GLY A 63 -10.31 1.63 -19.64
CA GLY A 63 -11.16 0.56 -19.12
C GLY A 63 -10.99 0.31 -17.63
N ARG A 64 -11.68 -0.72 -17.14
CA ARG A 64 -11.61 -1.16 -15.75
C ARG A 64 -11.10 -2.59 -15.68
N LEU A 65 -10.15 -2.83 -14.78
CA LEU A 65 -9.65 -4.15 -14.44
C LEU A 65 -10.47 -4.72 -13.28
N VAL A 66 -11.00 -5.93 -13.44
CA VAL A 66 -11.79 -6.63 -12.42
C VAL A 66 -11.22 -8.02 -12.20
N GLY A 67 -10.84 -8.32 -10.95
CA GLY A 67 -10.44 -9.67 -10.57
C GLY A 67 -11.65 -10.60 -10.58
N PHE A 68 -11.52 -11.75 -11.25
CA PHE A 68 -12.56 -12.77 -11.33
C PHE A 68 -11.98 -14.13 -10.95
N GLU A 69 -12.56 -14.76 -9.92
CA GLU A 69 -12.19 -16.10 -9.48
C GLU A 69 -13.33 -17.06 -9.78
N PHE A 70 -13.11 -18.01 -10.68
CA PHE A 70 -14.09 -19.05 -10.99
C PHE A 70 -13.98 -20.21 -10.00
N ASN A 71 -12.75 -20.60 -9.66
CA ASN A 71 -12.41 -21.56 -8.62
C ASN A 71 -10.94 -21.38 -8.19
N ALA A 72 -10.49 -22.20 -7.22
CA ALA A 72 -9.15 -22.14 -6.64
C ALA A 72 -8.00 -22.29 -7.65
N ASN A 73 -8.26 -22.83 -8.85
CA ASN A 73 -7.25 -23.03 -9.89
C ASN A 73 -7.42 -22.05 -11.07
N GLN A 74 -8.54 -21.35 -11.16
CA GLN A 74 -8.91 -20.52 -12.32
C GLN A 74 -9.23 -19.11 -11.84
N ILE A 75 -8.18 -18.30 -11.80
CA ILE A 75 -8.20 -16.89 -11.42
C ILE A 75 -7.84 -16.06 -12.66
N TYR A 76 -8.74 -15.17 -13.05
CA TYR A 76 -8.62 -14.30 -14.20
C TYR A 76 -8.62 -12.83 -13.78
N LEU A 77 -8.06 -11.98 -14.65
CA LEU A 77 -8.20 -10.54 -14.58
C LEU A 77 -8.95 -10.10 -15.84
N LEU A 78 -10.20 -9.68 -15.69
CA LEU A 78 -11.03 -9.22 -16.78
C LEU A 78 -10.75 -7.75 -17.08
N VAL A 79 -10.66 -7.40 -18.35
CA VAL A 79 -10.42 -6.03 -18.84
C VAL A 79 -11.67 -5.55 -19.56
N PHE A 80 -12.44 -4.68 -18.92
CA PHE A 80 -13.63 -4.08 -19.51
C PHE A 80 -13.27 -2.77 -20.20
N THR A 81 -13.37 -2.74 -21.52
CA THR A 81 -13.21 -1.54 -22.36
C THR A 81 -14.51 -1.26 -23.12
N ASP A 82 -14.58 -0.16 -23.87
CA ASP A 82 -15.80 0.18 -24.61
C ASP A 82 -16.23 -0.96 -25.54
N SER A 83 -17.41 -1.53 -25.26
CA SER A 83 -18.03 -2.62 -26.01
C SER A 83 -17.19 -3.92 -26.10
N HIS A 84 -16.17 -4.09 -25.26
CA HIS A 84 -15.29 -5.26 -25.27
C HIS A 84 -14.93 -5.74 -23.86
N VAL A 85 -14.73 -7.06 -23.74
CA VAL A 85 -14.18 -7.70 -22.54
C VAL A 85 -13.07 -8.62 -23.00
N ASP A 86 -11.87 -8.42 -22.46
CA ASP A 86 -10.70 -9.29 -22.61
C ASP A 86 -10.37 -10.03 -21.30
#